data_AF-A0A3B1DPY4-F1
#
_entry.id   AF-A0A3B1DPY4-F1
#
_cell.length_a   1.000
_cell.length_b   1.000
_cell.length_c   1.000
_cell.angle_alpha   90.00
_cell.angle_beta   90.00
_cell.angle_gamma   90.00
#
_symmetry.space_group_name_H-M   'P 1'
#
loop_
_entity.id
_entity.type
_entity.pdbx_description
1 polymer ?
#
loop_
_entity_poly.entity_id
_entity_poly.type
_entity_poly.pdbx_seq_one_letter_code
_entity_poly.pdbx_strand_id
1 'polypeptide(L)'
;PGRGTFTRRFRGADLKNQIAGKSGVLTGVRTLSGIVVSESGREIVFAILVNEVPAAKGPNVTKMAEHIVIQIDNWLAEVAPAPQLGG
;
A
#
# COMPACT_ATOMS: atom_id res chain seq x y z
N PRO A 1 -6.68 15.26 -4.20
CA PRO A 1 -6.04 13.93 -4.42
C PRO A 1 -4.60 14.08 -4.95
N GLY A 2 -3.60 13.79 -4.13
CA GLY A 2 -2.19 14.05 -4.44
C GLY A 2 -1.63 13.14 -5.53
N ARG A 3 -1.41 13.67 -6.74
CA ARG A 3 -0.62 13.02 -7.80
C ARG A 3 0.86 13.08 -7.43
N GLY A 4 1.40 12.04 -6.77
CA GLY A 4 2.83 11.94 -6.49
C GLY A 4 3.27 10.60 -5.88
N THR A 5 4.48 10.13 -6.23
CA THR A 5 5.20 8.89 -5.81
C THR A 5 4.49 7.54 -5.87
N PHE A 6 3.19 7.45 -5.54
CA PHE A 6 2.39 6.23 -5.58
C PHE A 6 2.16 5.73 -7.01
N THR A 7 1.85 6.63 -7.96
CA THR A 7 1.60 6.28 -9.37
C THR A 7 2.79 5.61 -10.07
N ARG A 8 4.02 5.89 -9.63
CA ARG A 8 5.23 5.25 -10.19
C ARG A 8 5.60 3.96 -9.45
N ARG A 9 5.29 3.85 -8.16
CA ARG A 9 5.63 2.70 -7.31
C ARG A 9 4.75 1.48 -7.57
N PHE A 10 3.46 1.68 -7.80
CA PHE A 10 2.52 0.60 -8.10
C PHE A 10 2.28 0.43 -9.61
N ARG A 11 3.20 0.93 -10.44
CA ARG A 11 3.04 0.87 -11.90
C ARG A 11 3.13 -0.59 -12.35
N GLY A 12 1.99 -1.16 -12.76
CA GLY A 12 1.85 -2.56 -13.15
C GLY A 12 1.25 -3.48 -12.09
N ALA A 13 0.93 -2.97 -10.90
CA ALA A 13 0.08 -3.69 -9.95
C ALA A 13 -1.40 -3.43 -10.30
N ASP A 14 -2.19 -4.50 -10.34
CA ASP A 14 -3.65 -4.42 -10.47
C ASP A 14 -4.26 -4.14 -9.10
N LEU A 15 -4.35 -2.85 -8.74
CA LEU A 15 -4.92 -2.42 -7.47
C LEU A 15 -6.44 -2.34 -7.57
N LYS A 16 -7.13 -3.03 -6.66
CA LYS A 16 -8.58 -3.19 -6.66
C LYS A 16 -9.29 -2.13 -5.82
N ASN A 17 -8.60 -1.56 -4.83
CA ASN A 17 -9.17 -0.59 -3.91
C ASN A 17 -8.46 0.77 -4.01
N GLN A 18 -9.05 1.77 -3.36
CA GLN A 18 -8.46 3.11 -3.27
C GLN A 18 -7.36 3.12 -2.21
N ILE A 19 -6.15 3.52 -2.59
CA ILE A 19 -5.00 3.56 -1.68
C ILE A 19 -4.45 4.98 -1.59
N ALA A 20 -4.28 5.45 -0.36
CA ALA A 20 -3.60 6.69 -0.06
C ALA A 20 -2.50 6.44 0.98
N GLY A 21 -1.33 7.03 0.79
CA GLY A 21 -0.24 6.82 1.73
C GLY A 21 0.92 7.77 1.55
N LYS A 22 1.85 7.67 2.49
CA LYS A 22 3.10 8.44 2.52
C LYS A 22 4.28 7.49 2.66
N SER A 23 5.37 7.86 2.00
CA SER A 23 6.64 7.19 2.16
C SER A 23 7.67 8.10 2.80
N GLY A 24 8.58 7.48 3.54
CA GLY A 24 9.73 8.14 4.16
C GLY A 24 11.01 7.34 3.90
N VAL A 25 12.09 8.05 3.60
CA VAL A 25 13.41 7.45 3.35
C VAL A 25 14.45 8.30 4.06
N LEU A 26 15.20 7.67 4.97
CA LEU A 26 16.40 8.23 5.60
C LEU A 26 17.54 7.20 5.49
N THR A 27 18.76 7.59 5.88
CA THR A 27 19.87 6.63 6.01
C THR A 27 19.49 5.54 7.02
N GLY A 28 19.56 4.28 6.61
CA GLY A 28 19.16 3.14 7.45
C GLY A 28 17.65 2.95 7.66
N VAL A 29 16.79 3.84 7.17
CA VAL A 29 15.34 3.78 7.44
C VAL A 29 14.51 3.81 6.15
N ARG A 30 13.51 2.94 6.08
CA ARG A 30 12.49 2.91 5.02
C ARG A 30 11.11 2.80 5.65
N THR A 31 10.19 3.68 5.26
CA THR A 31 8.81 3.65 5.76
C THR A 31 7.78 3.79 4.65
N LEU A 32 6.62 3.17 4.87
CA LEU A 32 5.42 3.29 4.07
C LEU A 32 4.19 3.17 4.98
N SER A 33 3.38 4.22 5.07
CA SER A 33 2.14 4.22 5.85
C SER A 33 0.98 4.73 5.00
N GLY A 34 -0.23 4.34 5.36
CA GLY A 34 -1.39 4.72 4.58
C GLY A 34 -2.67 4.01 4.96
N ILE A 35 -3.64 4.12 4.06
CA ILE A 35 -4.97 3.54 4.16
C ILE A 35 -5.36 2.91 2.81
N VAL A 36 -6.02 1.77 2.87
CA VAL A 36 -6.68 1.08 1.75
C VAL A 36 -8.18 1.09 2.03
N VAL A 37 -8.99 1.58 1.09
CA VAL A 37 -10.44 1.73 1.24
C VAL A 37 -11.15 1.01 0.10
N SER A 38 -11.99 0.03 0.43
CA SER A 38 -12.81 -0.71 -0.54
C SER A 38 -14.00 0.12 -1.01
N GLU A 39 -14.62 -0.30 -2.11
CA GLU A 39 -15.86 0.31 -2.62
C GLU A 39 -17.02 0.22 -1.62
N SER A 40 -17.05 -0.83 -0.79
CA SER A 40 -18.03 -0.99 0.29
C SER A 40 -17.78 -0.06 1.49
N GLY A 41 -16.72 0.74 1.47
CA GLY A 41 -16.30 1.62 2.56
C GLY A 41 -15.53 0.92 3.68
N ARG A 42 -15.13 -0.36 3.51
CA ARG A 42 -14.30 -1.04 4.51
C ARG A 42 -12.85 -0.57 4.33
N GLU A 43 -12.17 -0.30 5.43
CA GLU A 43 -10.82 0.25 5.40
C GLU A 43 -9.79 -0.55 6.19
N ILE A 44 -8.54 -0.51 5.72
CA ILE A 44 -7.36 -0.95 6.47
C ILE A 44 -6.38 0.21 6.54
N VAL A 45 -6.00 0.58 7.76
CA VAL A 45 -4.91 1.50 8.04
C VAL A 45 -3.64 0.69 8.33
N PHE A 46 -2.50 1.09 7.74
CA PHE A 46 -1.24 0.39 7.90
C PHE A 46 -0.06 1.35 8.14
N ALA A 47 0.96 0.85 8.83
CA ALA A 47 2.23 1.53 9.01
C ALA A 47 3.37 0.50 8.97
N ILE A 48 4.24 0.62 7.96
CA ILE A 48 5.40 -0.24 7.76
C ILE A 48 6.64 0.61 8.02
N LEU A 49 7.41 0.24 9.04
CA LEU A 49 8.66 0.90 9.40
C LEU A 49 9.77 -0.15 9.48
N VAL A 50 10.86 0.09 8.76
CA VAL A 50 12.02 -0.78 8.76
C VAL A 50 13.26 0.06 9.03
N ASN A 51 13.92 -0.21 10.15
CA ASN A 51 15.14 0.44 10.60
C ASN A 51 16.34 -0.46 10.34
N GLU A 52 17.54 0.08 10.59
CA GLU A 52 18.82 -0.62 10.41
C GLU A 52 18.97 -1.27 9.03
N VAL A 53 18.38 -0.66 8.00
CA VAL A 53 18.39 -1.18 6.63
C VAL A 53 19.79 -0.97 6.03
N PRO A 54 20.53 -2.05 5.71
CA PRO A 54 21.80 -1.90 5.04
C PRO A 54 21.61 -1.16 3.70
N ALA A 55 22.54 -0.26 3.35
CA ALA A 55 22.39 0.60 2.17
C ALA A 55 22.08 -0.20 0.89
N ALA A 56 22.75 -1.35 0.71
CA ALA A 56 22.55 -2.26 -0.43
C ALA A 56 21.15 -2.91 -0.48
N LYS A 57 20.41 -2.93 0.64
CA LYS A 57 19.08 -3.56 0.74
C LYS A 57 17.92 -2.57 0.68
N GLY A 58 18.20 -1.26 0.72
CA GLY A 58 17.18 -0.21 0.68
C GLY A 58 16.10 -0.39 -0.40
N PRO A 59 16.46 -0.63 -1.67
CA PRO A 59 15.47 -0.86 -2.73
C PRO A 59 14.61 -2.11 -2.52
N ASN A 60 15.18 -3.19 -1.96
CA ASN A 60 14.45 -4.43 -1.72
C ASN A 60 13.44 -4.27 -0.58
N VAL A 61 13.79 -3.51 0.46
CA VAL A 61 12.87 -3.19 1.56
C VAL A 61 11.70 -2.33 1.07
N THR A 62 11.96 -1.38 0.16
CA THR A 62 10.88 -0.61 -0.48
C THR A 62 9.92 -1.53 -1.23
N LYS A 63 10.44 -2.46 -2.05
CA LYS A 63 9.62 -3.44 -2.79
C LYS A 63 8.84 -4.37 -1.86
N MET A 64 9.45 -4.80 -0.76
CA MET A 64 8.78 -5.60 0.27
C MET A 64 7.58 -4.85 0.84
N ALA A 65 7.74 -3.58 1.21
CA ALA A 65 6.64 -2.77 1.72
C ALA A 65 5.53 -2.60 0.68
N GLU A 66 5.88 -2.42 -0.60
CA GLU A 66 4.90 -2.37 -1.71
C GLU A 66 4.16 -3.70 -1.86
N HIS A 67 4.85 -4.85 -1.78
CA HIS A 67 4.23 -6.17 -1.83
C HIS A 67 3.26 -6.40 -0.67
N ILE A 68 3.59 -5.96 0.54
CA ILE A 68 2.67 -6.05 1.69
C ILE A 68 1.38 -5.27 1.40
N VAL A 69 1.49 -4.06 0.85
CA VAL A 69 0.31 -3.25 0.49
C VAL A 69 -0.52 -3.92 -0.61
N ILE A 70 0.10 -4.58 -1.58
CA ILE A 70 -0.63 -5.37 -2.61
C ILE A 70 -1.37 -6.56 -1.99
N GLN A 71 -0.79 -7.23 -0.99
CA GLN A 71 -1.47 -8.31 -0.29
C GLN A 71 -2.65 -7.79 0.55
N ILE A 72 -2.50 -6.64 1.20
CA ILE A 72 -3.59 -5.96 1.90
C ILE A 72 -4.74 -5.64 0.94
N ASP A 73 -4.42 -5.09 -0.23
CA ASP A 73 -5.41 -4.75 -1.26
C ASP A 73 -6.17 -5.99 -1.76
N ASN A 74 -5.45 -7.06 -2.10
CA ASN A 74 -6.06 -8.31 -2.55
C ASN A 74 -6.96 -8.94 -1.47
N TRP A 75 -6.47 -9.01 -0.24
CA TRP A 75 -7.24 -9.55 0.87
C TRP A 75 -8.51 -8.72 1.11
N LEU A 76 -8.38 -7.39 1.10
CA LEU A 76 -9.53 -6.51 1.31
C LEU A 76 -10.58 -6.67 0.21
N ALA A 77 -10.16 -6.84 -1.04
CA ALA A 77 -11.07 -7.11 -2.15
C ALA A 77 -11.84 -8.44 -2.01
N GLU A 78 -11.24 -9.46 -1.38
CA GLU A 78 -11.90 -10.74 -1.12
C GLU A 78 -12.93 -10.65 0.01
N VAL A 79 -12.61 -9.90 1.08
CA VAL A 79 -13.44 -9.85 2.30
C VAL A 79 -14.43 -8.67 2.33
N ALA A 80 -14.34 -7.75 1.37
CA ALA A 80 -15.21 -6.59 1.24
C ALA A 80 -15.77 -6.48 -0.19
N PRO A 81 -16.54 -7.50 -0.66
CA PRO A 81 -17.14 -7.44 -1.99
C PRO A 81 -18.06 -6.23 -2.11
N ALA A 82 -18.21 -5.75 -3.35
CA ALA A 82 -19.04 -4.60 -3.68
C ALA A 82 -20.45 -4.73 -3.06
N PRO A 83 -21.09 -3.61 -2.68
CA PRO A 83 -22.46 -3.65 -2.19
C PRO A 83 -23.33 -4.42 -3.18
N GLN A 84 -24.05 -5.43 -2.71
CA GLN A 84 -25.08 -6.09 -3.52
C GLN A 84 -26.18 -5.05 -3.74
N LEU A 85 -26.13 -4.37 -4.88
CA LEU A 85 -27.24 -3.57 -5.38
C LEU A 85 -28.34 -4.56 -5.76
N GLY A 86 -29.21 -4.87 -4.80
CA GLY A 86 -30.40 -5.69 -5.01
C GLY A 86 -31.31 -5.02 -6.04
N GLY A 87 -31.81 -5.83 -6.98
CA GLY A 87 -32.87 -5.46 -7.92
C GLY A 87 -34.27 -5.55 -7.33
#